data_AF-F8WBS0-F1
#
_entry.id   AF-F8WBS0-F1
#
_cell.length_a   1.000
_cell.length_b   1.000
_cell.length_c   1.000
_cell.angle_alpha   90.00
_cell.angle_beta   90.00
_cell.angle_gamma   90.00
#
_symmetry.space_group_name_H-M   'P 1'
#
loop_
_entity.id
_entity.type
_entity.pdbx_description
1 polymer ?
#
loop_
_entity_poly.entity_id
_entity_poly.type
_entity_poly.pdbx_seq_one_letter_code
_entity_poly.pdbx_strand_id
1 'polypeptide(L)'
;MEGPVLTLGLLAALAVCGSWGLNEEERLIRHLFQEKGYNKELRPVAHKEESVDVALALTLSNLISLKEVEETLTTNVWIEHGWTDNRLKWNAEEFGNISVLRLPPDMVWLPEIVLENNNDGSFQISYSCNVLVYHYGFVYWLPPAIFRSSCPISVTYFPFDWQNCSLKFRW
;
A
#
# COMPACT_ATOMS: atom_id res chain seq x y z
N MET A 1 35.62 54.69 12.90
CA MET A 1 35.01 53.69 13.80
C MET A 1 33.90 52.99 13.02
N GLU A 2 34.24 52.12 12.06
CA GLU A 2 33.27 51.61 11.05
C GLU A 2 33.30 50.07 10.90
N GLY A 3 34.13 49.38 11.70
CA GLY A 3 34.43 47.94 11.55
C GLY A 3 33.43 46.93 12.15
N PRO A 4 32.75 47.18 13.29
CA PRO A 4 31.97 46.13 13.96
C PRO A 4 30.53 45.97 13.46
N VAL A 5 30.00 46.93 12.69
CA VAL A 5 28.60 46.88 12.19
C VAL A 5 28.47 45.99 10.95
N LEU A 6 29.48 46.00 10.07
CA LEU A 6 29.53 45.18 8.86
C LEU A 6 29.66 43.68 9.16
N THR A 7 30.43 43.32 10.21
CA THR A 7 30.61 41.92 10.62
C THR A 7 29.36 41.33 11.29
N LEU A 8 28.60 42.13 12.04
CA LEU A 8 27.30 41.72 12.58
C LEU A 8 26.23 41.56 11.49
N GLY A 9 26.22 42.41 10.46
CA GLY A 9 25.32 42.29 9.31
C GLY A 9 25.56 41.01 8.49
N LEU A 10 26.83 40.62 8.30
CA LEU A 10 27.20 39.38 7.60
C LEU A 10 26.82 38.11 8.38
N LEU A 11 26.93 38.14 9.72
CA LEU A 11 26.49 37.02 10.57
C LEU A 11 24.97 36.87 10.60
N ALA A 12 24.22 37.98 10.56
CA ALA A 12 22.76 37.95 10.44
C ALA A 12 22.29 37.44 9.07
N ALA A 13 22.98 37.80 7.98
CA ALA A 13 22.69 37.29 6.64
C ALA A 13 22.96 35.77 6.50
N LEU A 14 24.00 35.26 7.18
CA LEU A 14 24.28 33.82 7.24
C LEU A 14 23.28 33.05 8.12
N ALA A 15 22.72 33.68 9.16
CA ALA A 15 21.67 33.08 9.99
C ALA A 15 20.31 33.01 9.25
N VAL A 16 20.00 33.94 8.36
CA VAL A 16 18.77 33.94 7.55
C VAL A 16 18.84 32.92 6.39
N CYS A 17 20.03 32.52 5.95
CA CYS A 17 20.21 31.54 4.88
C CYS A 17 20.25 30.07 5.40
N GLY A 18 20.07 29.84 6.71
CA GLY A 18 20.24 28.54 7.36
C GLY A 18 19.03 27.60 7.37
N SER A 19 17.99 27.82 6.56
CA SER A 19 16.78 26.97 6.61
C SER A 19 16.09 26.80 5.25
N TRP A 20 16.81 26.25 4.27
CA TRP A 20 16.20 25.86 2.99
C TRP A 20 16.62 24.44 2.65
N GLY A 21 16.13 23.51 3.47
CA GLY A 21 16.29 22.07 3.27
C GLY A 21 15.20 21.32 4.00
N LEU A 22 13.97 21.85 4.02
CA LEU A 22 12.83 21.07 4.48
C LEU A 22 12.53 20.05 3.39
N ASN A 23 12.44 18.77 3.75
CA ASN A 23 12.03 17.75 2.79
C ASN A 23 10.59 18.04 2.35
N GLU A 24 10.37 18.31 1.06
CA GLU A 24 9.04 18.59 0.52
C GLU A 24 8.07 17.42 0.73
N GLU A 25 8.57 16.17 0.73
CA GLU A 25 7.76 14.99 1.09
C GLU A 25 7.29 15.04 2.54
N GLU A 26 8.15 15.49 3.46
CA GLU A 26 7.77 15.63 4.87
C GLU A 26 6.69 16.70 5.04
N ARG A 27 6.83 17.82 4.33
CA ARG A 27 5.81 18.88 4.30
C ARG A 27 4.48 18.36 3.75
N LEU A 28 4.53 17.60 2.67
CA LEU A 28 3.34 16.98 2.06
C LEU A 28 2.66 15.98 3.01
N ILE A 29 3.43 15.12 3.68
CA ILE A 29 2.92 14.16 4.66
C ILE A 29 2.23 14.91 5.82
N ARG A 30 2.86 15.95 6.38
CA ARG A 30 2.22 16.76 7.43
C ARG A 30 0.93 17.41 6.95
N HIS A 31 0.91 17.94 5.74
CA HIS A 31 -0.29 18.53 5.14
C HIS A 31 -1.44 17.52 4.98
N LEU A 32 -1.15 16.32 4.43
CA LEU A 32 -2.16 15.30 4.19
C LEU A 32 -2.71 14.67 5.49
N PHE A 33 -1.84 14.38 6.46
CA PHE A 33 -2.24 13.62 7.65
C PHE A 33 -2.60 14.50 8.86
N GLN A 34 -1.95 15.64 9.04
CA GLN A 34 -2.18 16.52 10.19
C GLN A 34 -3.14 17.66 9.86
N GLU A 35 -2.86 18.42 8.79
CA GLU A 35 -3.66 19.61 8.46
C GLU A 35 -5.04 19.26 7.88
N LYS A 36 -5.09 18.28 6.97
CA LYS A 36 -6.37 17.75 6.46
C LYS A 36 -7.07 16.78 7.42
N GLY A 37 -6.39 16.33 8.48
CA GLY A 37 -6.95 15.43 9.49
C GLY A 37 -7.34 14.06 8.93
N TYR A 38 -6.45 13.42 8.17
CA TYR A 38 -6.73 12.11 7.59
C TYR A 38 -6.95 11.05 8.68
N ASN A 39 -8.06 10.31 8.58
CA ASN A 39 -8.37 9.19 9.46
C ASN A 39 -8.44 7.89 8.66
N LYS A 40 -7.50 6.99 8.93
CA LYS A 40 -7.38 5.69 8.26
C LYS A 40 -8.50 4.71 8.61
N GLU A 41 -9.18 4.89 9.74
CA GLU A 41 -10.28 4.00 10.17
C GLU A 41 -11.56 4.24 9.36
N LEU A 42 -11.59 5.33 8.58
CA LEU A 42 -12.74 5.71 7.76
C LEU A 42 -12.47 5.40 6.29
N ARG A 43 -13.41 4.69 5.68
CA ARG A 43 -13.40 4.39 4.24
C ARG A 43 -13.43 5.69 3.40
N PRO A 44 -12.71 5.74 2.27
CA PRO A 44 -12.51 6.96 1.48
C PRO A 44 -13.69 7.31 0.58
N VAL A 45 -14.80 7.73 1.16
CA VAL A 45 -16.00 8.17 0.43
C VAL A 45 -16.42 9.58 0.83
N ALA A 46 -17.06 10.31 -0.09
CA ALA A 46 -17.63 11.62 0.21
C ALA A 46 -19.01 11.46 0.85
N HIS A 47 -19.80 10.53 0.33
CA HIS A 47 -21.15 10.24 0.80
C HIS A 47 -21.25 8.79 1.30
N LYS A 48 -22.17 8.52 2.23
CA LYS A 48 -22.30 7.20 2.86
C LYS A 48 -22.78 6.14 1.87
N GLU A 49 -23.50 6.57 0.85
CA GLU A 49 -24.14 5.75 -0.17
C GLU A 49 -23.15 5.26 -1.24
N GLU A 50 -21.95 5.85 -1.32
CA GLU A 50 -20.95 5.51 -2.33
C GLU A 50 -20.18 4.23 -1.97
N SER A 51 -19.85 3.39 -2.95
CA SER A 51 -18.90 2.29 -2.76
C SER A 51 -17.47 2.72 -3.08
N VAL A 52 -16.50 2.03 -2.49
CA VAL A 52 -15.09 2.16 -2.91
C VAL A 52 -14.80 1.03 -3.87
N ASP A 53 -14.46 1.36 -5.11
CA ASP A 53 -14.09 0.35 -6.09
C ASP A 53 -12.62 -0.04 -5.89
N VAL A 54 -12.40 -1.32 -5.55
CA VAL A 54 -11.06 -1.90 -5.35
C VAL A 54 -10.77 -2.86 -6.50
N ALA A 55 -9.81 -2.50 -7.34
CA ALA A 55 -9.27 -3.38 -8.36
C ALA A 55 -8.29 -4.36 -7.72
N LEU A 56 -8.52 -5.66 -7.94
CA LEU A 56 -7.67 -6.74 -7.49
C LEU A 56 -7.11 -7.48 -8.70
N ALA A 57 -5.80 -7.64 -8.77
CA ALA A 57 -5.15 -8.53 -9.72
C ALA A 57 -4.16 -9.43 -8.98
N LEU A 58 -3.88 -10.60 -9.56
CA LEU A 58 -3.07 -11.61 -8.91
C LEU A 58 -2.06 -12.18 -9.89
N THR A 59 -0.79 -12.07 -9.52
CA THR A 59 0.33 -12.57 -10.31
C THR A 59 0.93 -13.78 -9.59
N LEU A 60 0.72 -14.97 -10.14
CA LEU A 60 1.29 -16.21 -9.62
C LEU A 60 2.79 -16.23 -9.86
N SER A 61 3.60 -16.25 -8.80
CA SER A 61 5.05 -16.37 -8.91
C SER A 61 5.45 -17.83 -9.04
N ASN A 62 5.03 -18.67 -8.09
CA ASN A 62 5.37 -20.10 -8.06
C ASN A 62 4.26 -20.92 -7.41
N LEU A 63 4.06 -22.13 -7.90
CA LEU A 63 3.31 -23.18 -7.20
C LEU A 63 4.32 -23.94 -6.32
N ILE A 64 4.23 -23.78 -4.99
CA ILE A 64 5.21 -24.34 -4.05
C ILE A 64 4.96 -25.83 -3.85
N SER A 65 3.72 -26.21 -3.54
CA SER A 65 3.36 -27.61 -3.32
C SER A 65 1.85 -27.83 -3.40
N LEU A 66 1.45 -29.04 -3.78
CA LEU A 66 0.11 -29.56 -3.60
C LEU A 66 0.22 -30.81 -2.71
N LYS A 67 -0.32 -30.72 -1.49
CA LYS A 67 -0.35 -31.85 -0.56
C LYS A 67 -1.70 -32.52 -0.66
N GLU A 68 -1.75 -33.64 -1.37
CA GLU A 68 -3.01 -34.34 -1.65
C GLU A 68 -3.70 -34.86 -0.38
N VAL A 69 -2.94 -35.42 0.57
CA VAL A 69 -3.47 -35.95 1.83
C VAL A 69 -4.04 -34.86 2.74
N GLU A 70 -3.45 -33.66 2.70
CA GLU A 70 -3.90 -32.49 3.49
C GLU A 70 -4.87 -31.61 2.70
N GLU A 71 -5.21 -31.97 1.46
CA GLU A 71 -6.02 -31.17 0.52
C GLU A 71 -5.60 -29.69 0.48
N THR A 72 -4.29 -29.45 0.49
CA THR A 72 -3.70 -28.11 0.64
C THR A 72 -2.82 -27.75 -0.54
N LEU A 73 -3.17 -26.67 -1.22
CA LEU A 73 -2.34 -26.03 -2.25
C LEU A 73 -1.60 -24.84 -1.63
N THR A 74 -0.27 -24.83 -1.76
CA THR A 74 0.59 -23.72 -1.36
C THR A 74 1.11 -22.97 -2.58
N THR A 75 0.81 -21.67 -2.67
CA THR A 75 1.23 -20.79 -3.79
C THR A 75 1.92 -19.53 -3.29
N ASN A 76 2.95 -19.10 -4.00
CA ASN A 76 3.57 -17.79 -3.82
C ASN A 76 3.03 -16.82 -4.88
N VAL A 77 2.41 -15.72 -4.44
CA VAL A 77 1.69 -14.79 -5.30
C VAL A 77 2.03 -13.35 -4.95
N TRP A 78 1.87 -12.48 -5.93
CA TRP A 78 1.82 -11.04 -5.76
C TRP A 78 0.38 -10.58 -5.92
N ILE A 79 -0.12 -9.81 -4.95
CA ILE A 79 -1.50 -9.32 -4.97
C ILE A 79 -1.47 -7.83 -5.25
N GLU A 80 -2.04 -7.42 -6.37
CA GLU A 80 -2.14 -6.03 -6.77
C GLU A 80 -3.47 -5.47 -6.31
N HIS A 81 -3.41 -4.43 -5.49
CA HIS A 81 -4.57 -3.65 -5.06
C HIS A 81 -4.49 -2.25 -5.67
N GLY A 82 -5.58 -1.81 -6.28
CA GLY A 82 -5.74 -0.46 -6.80
C GLY A 82 -7.06 0.14 -6.35
N TRP A 83 -7.04 1.29 -5.70
CA TRP A 83 -8.25 2.03 -5.35
C TRP A 83 -7.98 3.54 -5.39
N THR A 84 -9.03 4.35 -5.30
CA THR A 84 -8.90 5.81 -5.28
C THR A 84 -9.34 6.38 -3.93
N ASP A 85 -8.46 7.13 -3.26
CA ASP A 85 -8.77 7.91 -2.07
C ASP A 85 -8.71 9.41 -2.38
N ASN A 86 -9.89 10.04 -2.43
CA ASN A 86 -10.01 11.47 -2.74
C ASN A 86 -9.35 12.38 -1.70
N ARG A 87 -9.17 11.91 -0.45
CA ARG A 87 -8.59 12.70 0.66
C ARG A 87 -7.07 12.83 0.51
N LEU A 88 -6.44 11.87 -0.16
CA LEU A 88 -5.01 11.83 -0.42
C LEU A 88 -4.62 12.54 -1.73
N LYS A 89 -5.47 13.41 -2.28
CA LYS A 89 -5.16 14.24 -3.44
C LYS A 89 -4.33 15.47 -3.03
N TRP A 90 -3.33 15.82 -3.84
CA TRP A 90 -2.57 17.08 -3.71
C TRP A 90 -2.20 17.64 -5.08
N ASN A 91 -1.87 18.93 -5.10
CA ASN A 91 -1.31 19.58 -6.28
C ASN A 91 0.22 19.38 -6.30
N ALA A 92 0.75 18.66 -7.30
CA ALA A 92 2.18 18.35 -7.36
C ALA A 92 3.03 19.62 -7.43
N GLU A 93 2.58 20.67 -8.13
CA GLU A 93 3.32 21.91 -8.33
C GLU A 93 3.59 22.65 -7.00
N GLU A 94 2.68 22.53 -6.04
CA GLU A 94 2.81 23.16 -4.72
C GLU A 94 3.87 22.49 -3.85
N PHE A 95 4.17 21.21 -4.07
CA PHE A 95 5.06 20.38 -3.25
C PHE A 95 6.28 19.89 -4.03
N GLY A 96 6.87 20.75 -4.86
CA GLY A 96 8.11 20.42 -5.57
C GLY A 96 7.96 19.38 -6.69
N ASN A 97 6.79 19.33 -7.34
CA ASN A 97 6.44 18.39 -8.41
C ASN A 97 6.45 16.91 -8.00
N ILE A 98 6.16 16.61 -6.73
CA ILE A 98 6.00 15.23 -6.25
C ILE A 98 4.73 14.63 -6.88
N SER A 99 4.92 13.68 -7.79
CA SER A 99 3.81 12.97 -8.46
C SER A 99 3.39 11.70 -7.73
N VAL A 100 4.31 11.09 -6.98
CA VAL A 100 4.12 9.82 -6.24
C VAL A 100 4.72 9.95 -4.86
N LEU A 101 3.96 9.53 -3.85
CA LEU A 101 4.37 9.47 -2.45
C LEU A 101 4.39 8.01 -1.99
N ARG A 102 5.46 7.62 -1.28
CA ARG A 102 5.61 6.29 -0.68
C ARG A 102 5.27 6.36 0.80
N LEU A 103 4.30 5.56 1.24
CA LEU A 103 3.86 5.55 2.63
C LEU A 103 3.85 4.13 3.20
N PRO A 104 4.10 3.96 4.50
CA PRO A 104 3.79 2.71 5.18
C PRO A 104 2.28 2.39 5.10
N PRO A 105 1.91 1.11 4.94
CA PRO A 105 0.51 0.69 4.88
C PRO A 105 -0.31 1.12 6.10
N ASP A 106 0.30 1.12 7.29
CA ASP A 106 -0.38 1.43 8.55
C ASP A 106 -0.84 2.90 8.70
N MET A 107 -0.44 3.79 7.80
CA MET A 107 -0.82 5.20 7.80
C MET A 107 -2.08 5.50 6.97
N VAL A 108 -2.43 4.62 6.02
CA VAL A 108 -3.53 4.82 5.08
C VAL A 108 -4.66 3.83 5.34
N TRP A 109 -5.87 4.16 4.90
CA TRP A 109 -6.95 3.18 4.85
C TRP A 109 -6.57 2.08 3.84
N LEU A 110 -6.76 0.82 4.22
CA LEU A 110 -6.51 -0.34 3.38
C LEU A 110 -7.77 -1.21 3.34
N PRO A 111 -8.15 -1.74 2.16
CA PRO A 111 -9.19 -2.75 2.09
C PRO A 111 -8.67 -4.06 2.70
N GLU A 112 -9.41 -4.62 3.64
CA GLU A 112 -9.13 -5.95 4.19
C GLU A 112 -9.63 -7.02 3.20
N ILE A 113 -8.72 -7.57 2.39
CA ILE A 113 -9.03 -8.66 1.46
C ILE A 113 -8.46 -9.97 2.01
N VAL A 114 -9.33 -10.98 2.13
CA VAL A 114 -9.01 -12.27 2.73
C VAL A 114 -9.36 -13.44 1.80
N LEU A 115 -8.53 -14.48 1.81
CA LEU A 115 -8.71 -15.80 1.17
C LEU A 115 -9.69 -16.68 1.95
N GLU A 116 -10.97 -16.62 1.62
CA GLU A 116 -12.04 -17.35 2.32
C GLU A 116 -11.74 -18.86 2.50
N ASN A 117 -11.16 -19.51 1.50
CA ASN A 117 -10.84 -20.94 1.53
C ASN A 117 -9.43 -21.25 2.06
N ASN A 118 -8.98 -20.55 3.09
CA ASN A 118 -7.69 -20.81 3.74
C ASN A 118 -7.76 -22.05 4.65
N ASN A 119 -6.80 -22.97 4.54
CA ASN A 119 -6.75 -24.18 5.37
C ASN A 119 -6.09 -23.95 6.75
N ASP A 120 -5.18 -22.99 6.84
CA ASP A 120 -4.30 -22.81 8.02
C ASP A 120 -4.79 -21.75 9.00
N GLY A 121 -5.93 -21.12 8.73
CA GLY A 121 -6.53 -20.08 9.58
C GLY A 121 -5.69 -18.81 9.77
N SER A 122 -4.49 -18.73 9.18
CA SER A 122 -3.60 -17.57 9.27
C SER A 122 -3.49 -16.87 7.92
N PHE A 123 -3.83 -15.58 7.92
CA PHE A 123 -3.59 -14.66 6.83
C PHE A 123 -2.25 -13.99 7.03
N GLN A 124 -1.26 -14.38 6.25
CA GLN A 124 0.06 -13.77 6.35
C GLN A 124 0.41 -13.12 5.01
N ILE A 125 0.09 -11.83 4.90
CA ILE A 125 0.88 -10.96 4.04
C ILE A 125 2.31 -11.08 4.58
N SER A 126 3.18 -11.74 3.81
CA SER A 126 4.51 -12.13 4.29
C SER A 126 5.41 -10.91 4.48
N TYR A 127 5.08 -9.81 3.82
CA TYR A 127 5.78 -8.54 3.92
C TYR A 127 4.85 -7.37 3.61
N SER A 128 4.67 -6.50 4.60
CA SER A 128 3.91 -5.25 4.46
C SER A 128 4.76 -4.21 3.74
N CYS A 129 4.76 -4.27 2.40
CA CYS A 129 5.46 -3.28 1.58
C CYS A 129 4.78 -1.91 1.63
N ASN A 130 5.54 -0.86 1.30
CA ASN A 130 5.01 0.50 1.22
C ASN A 130 3.96 0.63 0.10
N VAL A 131 2.97 1.47 0.36
CA VAL A 131 1.92 1.86 -0.58
C VAL A 131 2.40 3.02 -1.42
N LEU A 132 2.02 3.02 -2.70
CA LEU A 132 2.24 4.14 -3.61
C LEU A 132 0.95 4.95 -3.70
N VAL A 133 1.04 6.22 -3.38
CA VAL A 133 -0.07 7.18 -3.56
C VAL A 133 0.32 8.13 -4.67
N TYR A 134 -0.54 8.29 -5.66
CA TYR A 134 -0.36 9.26 -6.74
C TYR A 134 -1.06 10.57 -6.39
N HIS A 135 -0.54 11.70 -6.91
CA HIS A 135 -1.07 13.04 -6.60
C HIS A 135 -2.57 13.21 -6.91
N TYR A 136 -3.10 12.46 -7.89
CA TYR A 136 -4.51 12.43 -8.26
C TYR A 136 -5.36 11.48 -7.40
N GLY A 137 -4.81 10.93 -6.30
CA GLY A 137 -5.52 10.17 -5.28
C GLY A 137 -5.61 8.66 -5.53
N PHE A 138 -5.03 8.15 -6.61
CA PHE A 138 -4.95 6.69 -6.82
C PHE A 138 -3.90 6.08 -5.90
N VAL A 139 -4.26 4.97 -5.27
CA VAL A 139 -3.41 4.22 -4.35
C VAL A 139 -3.17 2.85 -4.94
N TYR A 140 -1.89 2.46 -4.97
CA TYR A 140 -1.42 1.19 -5.50
C TYR A 140 -0.61 0.44 -4.44
N TRP A 141 -0.95 -0.82 -4.22
CA TRP A 141 -0.30 -1.67 -3.22
C TRP A 141 -0.05 -3.06 -3.78
N LEU A 142 1.20 -3.53 -3.68
CA LEU A 142 1.65 -4.80 -4.22
C LEU A 142 2.40 -5.65 -3.19
N PRO A 143 1.72 -6.18 -2.16
CA PRO A 143 2.34 -7.08 -1.21
C PRO A 143 2.56 -8.49 -1.81
N PRO A 144 3.72 -9.12 -1.53
CA PRO A 144 3.89 -10.56 -1.75
C PRO A 144 3.20 -11.35 -0.62
N ALA A 145 2.56 -12.46 -0.99
CA ALA A 145 1.85 -13.33 -0.06
C ALA A 145 2.06 -14.82 -0.40
N ILE A 146 2.12 -15.65 0.64
CA ILE A 146 2.08 -17.10 0.52
C ILE A 146 0.71 -17.57 0.97
N PHE A 147 -0.06 -18.15 0.04
CA PHE A 147 -1.39 -18.67 0.31
C PHE A 147 -1.36 -20.18 0.47
N ARG A 148 -2.12 -20.66 1.47
CA ARG A 148 -2.41 -22.07 1.72
C ARG A 148 -3.90 -22.28 1.60
N SER A 149 -4.35 -22.57 0.38
CA SER A 149 -5.77 -22.76 0.08
C SER A 149 -6.17 -24.21 0.21
N SER A 150 -7.36 -24.44 0.75
CA SER A 150 -8.05 -25.72 0.66
C SER A 150 -8.42 -26.01 -0.80
N CYS A 151 -7.96 -27.16 -1.30
CA CYS A 151 -8.20 -27.66 -2.64
C CYS A 151 -8.57 -29.16 -2.58
N PRO A 152 -9.84 -29.51 -2.87
CA PRO A 152 -10.27 -30.91 -2.83
C PRO A 152 -9.63 -31.71 -3.96
N ILE A 153 -9.27 -32.96 -3.67
CA ILE A 153 -8.50 -33.82 -4.59
C ILE A 153 -9.36 -34.90 -5.21
N SER A 154 -9.29 -35.05 -6.54
CA SER A 154 -9.96 -36.13 -7.26
C SER A 154 -8.97 -37.22 -7.67
N VAL A 155 -9.07 -38.41 -7.07
CA VAL A 155 -8.16 -39.55 -7.30
C VAL A 155 -8.64 -40.55 -8.37
N THR A 156 -9.53 -40.12 -9.27
CA THR A 156 -10.20 -41.02 -10.23
C THR A 156 -9.23 -41.66 -11.25
N TYR A 157 -8.19 -40.93 -11.64
CA TYR A 157 -7.26 -41.32 -12.72
C TYR A 157 -5.79 -41.41 -12.26
N PHE A 158 -5.55 -41.61 -10.96
CA PHE A 158 -4.21 -41.66 -10.40
C PHE A 158 -3.28 -42.62 -11.19
N PRO A 159 -2.05 -42.23 -11.57
CA PRO A 159 -1.35 -40.94 -11.33
C PRO A 159 -1.44 -39.94 -12.50
N PHE A 160 -2.40 -40.10 -13.42
CA PHE A 160 -2.61 -39.25 -14.60
C PHE A 160 -3.85 -38.35 -14.45
N ASP A 161 -4.12 -37.93 -13.22
CA ASP A 161 -5.19 -37.05 -12.83
C ASP A 161 -4.85 -35.57 -13.03
N TRP A 162 -5.88 -34.73 -12.99
CA TRP A 162 -5.76 -33.27 -13.01
C TRP A 162 -6.55 -32.72 -11.83
N GLN A 163 -6.05 -31.64 -11.24
CA GLN A 163 -6.65 -31.02 -10.07
C GLN A 163 -7.09 -29.59 -10.39
N ASN A 164 -8.27 -29.19 -9.92
CA ASN A 164 -8.81 -27.86 -10.10
C ASN A 164 -8.93 -27.16 -8.75
N CYS A 165 -7.90 -26.38 -8.42
CA CYS A 165 -7.84 -25.60 -7.20
C CYS A 165 -8.27 -24.16 -7.47
N SER A 166 -9.11 -23.63 -6.58
CA SER A 166 -9.56 -22.23 -6.64
C SER A 166 -9.01 -21.43 -5.48
N LEU A 167 -8.69 -20.16 -5.72
CA LEU A 167 -8.44 -19.17 -4.67
C LEU A 167 -9.66 -18.25 -4.59
N LYS A 168 -10.32 -18.20 -3.43
CA LYS A 168 -11.53 -17.39 -3.22
C LYS A 168 -11.20 -16.19 -2.35
N PHE A 169 -11.26 -14.99 -2.93
CA PHE A 169 -11.05 -13.74 -2.20
C PHE A 169 -12.37 -13.10 -1.83
N ARG A 170 -12.42 -12.54 -0.61
CA ARG A 170 -13.55 -11.79 -0.08
C ARG A 170 -13.08 -10.45 0.48
N TRP A 171 -13.91 -9.44 0.28
CA TRP A 171 -13.85 -8.13 0.91
C TRP A 171 -15.07 -7.95 1.80
#